data_AF-A0A413I1F7-F1
#
_entry.id   AF-A0A413I1F7-F1
#
_cell.length_a   1.000
_cell.length_b   1.000
_cell.length_c   1.000
_cell.angle_alpha   90.00
_cell.angle_beta   90.00
_cell.angle_gamma   90.00
#
_symmetry.space_group_name_H-M   'P 1'
#
loop_
_entity.id
_entity.type
_entity.pdbx_description
1 polymer ?
#
loop_
_entity_poly.entity_id
_entity_poly.type
_entity_poly.pdbx_seq_one_letter_code
_entity_poly.pdbx_strand_id
1 'polypeptide(L)'
;MKALYFRHLFQNTARGVVHTVSTSGEKEGFCLCSLCSDGKAFKEEAYAGDLFRLEGAEVSILLLENLHPEDLKRAGNLLKSNQVEQVFIPYGDAAAKLPELSRAGKVQILNAGETVVFQEKDWNVWVKCLDHGSRGNLVVYHGPSESAKKGKDCLMAAKPAEAELPCLACVKQEDHACGMRCCLYNDFILCKGHNGKYDGSYVLGTLLLGNADLRTKEKELKEELKPYLSDIRVISMNESGCDGKASEEFLEFLGSRNKTFDQFYILPGELEGNEKVLKQILKEGPRRLPFLTGPEAGVCFSGFLKNRSEI
;
A
#
# COMPACT_ATOMS: atom_id res chain seq x y z
N MET A 1 -2.70 -7.91 27.48
CA MET A 1 -2.06 -6.62 27.12
C MET A 1 -2.64 -6.22 25.76
N LYS A 2 -3.33 -5.08 25.64
CA LYS A 2 -4.16 -4.78 24.47
C LYS A 2 -3.37 -4.03 23.40
N ALA A 3 -2.87 -4.73 22.39
CA ALA A 3 -2.13 -4.14 21.28
C ALA A 3 -2.88 -4.38 19.95
N LEU A 4 -2.86 -3.38 19.08
CA LEU A 4 -3.27 -3.50 17.68
C LEU A 4 -2.01 -3.79 16.86
N TYR A 5 -1.94 -4.97 16.26
CA TYR A 5 -0.88 -5.35 15.34
C TYR A 5 -1.23 -4.93 13.93
N PHE A 6 -0.22 -4.53 13.16
CA PHE A 6 -0.40 -4.18 11.75
C PHE A 6 0.70 -4.75 10.88
N ARG A 7 0.38 -4.89 9.60
CA ARG A 7 1.29 -5.29 8.54
C ARG A 7 0.93 -4.58 7.25
N HIS A 8 1.93 -4.06 6.56
CA HIS A 8 1.88 -3.60 5.18
C HIS A 8 2.89 -4.44 4.41
N LEU A 9 2.42 -5.21 3.44
CA LEU A 9 3.26 -6.05 2.60
C LEU A 9 3.19 -5.52 1.18
N PHE A 10 4.34 -5.10 0.65
CA PHE A 10 4.51 -4.72 -0.74
C PHE A 10 5.27 -5.83 -1.43
N GLN A 11 4.59 -6.55 -2.31
CA GLN A 11 5.19 -7.57 -3.14
C GLN A 11 5.20 -7.05 -4.55
N ASN A 12 6.39 -6.97 -5.14
CA ASN A 12 6.45 -6.81 -6.57
C ASN A 12 6.27 -8.19 -7.17
N THR A 13 5.21 -8.29 -7.93
CA THR A 13 5.18 -9.27 -9.00
C THR A 13 6.08 -8.74 -10.10
N ALA A 14 6.62 -9.56 -11.00
CA ALA A 14 7.67 -9.15 -11.94
C ALA A 14 7.45 -7.78 -12.63
N ARG A 15 6.20 -7.31 -12.74
CA ARG A 15 5.86 -6.03 -13.33
C ARG A 15 4.78 -5.23 -12.59
N GLY A 16 4.75 -5.27 -11.26
CA GLY A 16 3.68 -4.58 -10.52
C GLY A 16 3.66 -4.81 -9.03
N VAL A 17 3.11 -3.85 -8.29
CA VAL A 17 2.99 -3.92 -6.83
C VAL A 17 1.64 -4.48 -6.43
N VAL A 18 1.67 -5.59 -5.69
CA VAL A 18 0.57 -6.03 -4.83
C VAL A 18 0.85 -5.49 -3.44
N HIS A 19 -0.08 -4.69 -2.92
CA HIS A 19 0.01 -4.13 -1.58
C HIS A 19 -1.11 -4.70 -0.70
N THR A 20 -0.76 -5.26 0.46
CA THR A 20 -1.74 -5.64 1.47
C THR A 20 -1.47 -4.92 2.76
N VAL A 21 -2.50 -4.31 3.33
CA VAL A 21 -2.51 -3.88 4.73
C VAL A 21 -3.45 -4.76 5.53
N SER A 22 -2.97 -5.26 6.65
CA SER A 22 -3.75 -6.05 7.59
C SER A 22 -3.54 -5.54 9.00
N THR A 23 -4.63 -5.40 9.75
CA THR A 23 -4.60 -5.10 11.18
C THR A 23 -5.33 -6.19 11.96
N SER A 24 -4.87 -6.43 13.18
CA SER A 24 -5.50 -7.39 14.08
C SER A 24 -5.34 -6.94 15.53
N GLY A 25 -6.43 -6.92 16.29
CA GLY A 25 -6.46 -6.50 17.69
C GLY A 25 -7.74 -6.96 18.39
N GLU A 26 -8.18 -6.23 19.42
CA GLU A 26 -9.45 -6.51 20.11
C GLU A 26 -10.69 -6.15 19.29
N LYS A 27 -10.56 -5.18 18.39
CA LYS A 27 -11.56 -4.94 17.33
C LYS A 27 -11.33 -5.97 16.23
N GLU A 28 -12.40 -6.35 15.53
CA GLU A 28 -12.29 -7.22 14.36
C GLU A 28 -11.18 -6.74 13.41
N GLY A 29 -10.43 -7.70 12.86
CA GLY A 29 -9.34 -7.40 11.94
C GLY A 29 -9.83 -6.71 10.67
N PHE A 30 -8.89 -6.05 10.01
CA PHE A 30 -9.10 -5.38 8.74
C PHE A 30 -8.08 -5.90 7.73
N CYS A 31 -8.48 -6.12 6.49
CA CYS A 31 -7.58 -6.48 5.40
C CYS A 31 -7.95 -5.71 4.13
N LEU A 32 -7.03 -4.88 3.63
CA LEU A 32 -7.13 -4.24 2.33
C LEU A 32 -6.03 -4.78 1.42
N CYS A 33 -6.42 -5.21 0.22
CA CYS A 33 -5.55 -5.67 -0.83
C CYS A 33 -5.67 -4.73 -2.03
N SER A 34 -4.55 -4.23 -2.54
CA SER A 34 -4.45 -3.40 -3.75
C SER A 34 -3.63 -4.12 -4.81
N LEU A 35 -4.13 -4.12 -6.05
CA LEU A 35 -3.49 -4.75 -7.21
C LEU A 35 -3.13 -3.68 -8.25
N CYS A 36 -1.85 -3.63 -8.64
CA CYS A 36 -1.37 -2.71 -9.67
C CYS A 36 -0.17 -3.27 -10.44
N SER A 37 -0.37 -3.66 -11.70
CA SER A 37 0.66 -4.07 -12.68
C SER A 37 0.88 -3.05 -13.79
N ASP A 38 2.01 -3.12 -14.50
CA ASP A 38 2.35 -2.29 -15.67
C ASP A 38 1.66 -2.74 -16.98
N GLY A 39 0.81 -3.77 -16.91
CA GLY A 39 0.03 -4.27 -18.03
C GLY A 39 0.78 -5.08 -19.09
N LYS A 40 2.09 -5.32 -18.96
CA LYS A 40 2.84 -6.16 -19.91
C LYS A 40 2.71 -7.64 -19.53
N ALA A 41 2.52 -8.50 -20.53
CA ALA A 41 2.38 -9.95 -20.34
C ALA A 41 3.55 -10.57 -19.56
N PHE A 42 3.25 -11.41 -18.57
CA PHE A 42 4.23 -12.17 -17.80
C PHE A 42 5.02 -13.13 -18.70
N LYS A 43 6.34 -13.19 -18.54
CA LYS A 43 7.16 -14.19 -19.24
C LYS A 43 7.10 -15.55 -18.55
N GLU A 44 6.99 -15.59 -17.22
CA GLU A 44 6.77 -16.81 -16.42
C GLU A 44 6.01 -16.43 -15.12
N GLU A 45 4.92 -17.12 -14.79
CA GLU A 45 4.19 -17.01 -13.50
C GLU A 45 4.98 -17.62 -12.32
N ALA A 46 6.18 -18.17 -12.58
CA ALA A 46 6.79 -19.22 -11.78
C ALA A 46 7.31 -18.81 -10.38
N TYR A 47 7.33 -17.53 -10.03
CA TYR A 47 7.94 -17.07 -8.77
C TYR A 47 7.16 -15.99 -8.02
N ALA A 48 5.87 -15.79 -8.33
CA ALA A 48 4.96 -15.25 -7.32
C ALA A 48 4.70 -16.37 -6.29
N GLY A 49 5.76 -16.79 -5.61
CA GLY A 49 5.81 -17.94 -4.74
C GLY A 49 4.83 -17.79 -3.58
N ASP A 50 4.79 -18.82 -2.76
CA ASP A 50 4.01 -18.99 -1.53
C ASP A 50 4.02 -17.82 -0.51
N LEU A 51 4.69 -16.72 -0.84
CA LEU A 51 4.79 -15.44 -0.16
C LEU A 51 3.49 -14.64 -0.15
N PHE A 52 2.67 -14.67 -1.22
CA PHE A 52 1.36 -13.99 -1.22
C PHE A 52 0.22 -14.98 -1.09
N ARG A 53 -0.13 -15.30 0.15
CA ARG A 53 -1.28 -16.16 0.44
C ARG A 53 -2.36 -15.35 1.14
N LEU A 54 -3.33 -14.91 0.34
CA LEU A 54 -4.63 -14.46 0.84
C LEU A 54 -5.66 -15.59 0.87
N GLU A 55 -5.37 -16.79 0.33
CA GLU A 55 -6.32 -17.90 0.26
C GLU A 55 -6.94 -18.21 1.63
N GLY A 56 -8.28 -18.18 1.69
CA GLY A 56 -9.07 -18.39 2.90
C GLY A 56 -9.11 -17.19 3.85
N ALA A 57 -8.55 -16.03 3.48
CA ALA A 57 -8.66 -14.81 4.27
C ALA A 57 -9.97 -14.06 3.99
N GLU A 58 -10.50 -13.38 5.00
CA GLU A 58 -11.54 -12.37 4.82
C GLU A 58 -10.90 -11.05 4.39
N VAL A 59 -11.24 -10.60 3.18
CA VAL A 59 -10.71 -9.37 2.59
C VAL A 59 -11.80 -8.29 2.69
N SER A 60 -11.61 -7.33 3.59
CA SER A 60 -12.55 -6.21 3.74
C SER A 60 -12.62 -5.35 2.48
N ILE A 61 -11.46 -5.07 1.86
CA ILE A 61 -11.38 -4.19 0.69
C ILE A 61 -10.42 -4.77 -0.35
N LEU A 62 -10.91 -4.95 -1.57
CA LEU A 62 -10.09 -5.21 -2.74
C LEU A 62 -10.10 -3.97 -3.66
N LEU A 63 -8.92 -3.41 -3.90
CA LEU A 63 -8.71 -2.28 -4.80
C LEU A 63 -8.03 -2.78 -6.08
N LEU A 64 -8.65 -2.54 -7.22
CA LEU A 64 -7.99 -2.70 -8.51
C LEU A 64 -7.56 -1.31 -8.96
N GLU A 65 -6.27 -1.00 -8.87
CA GLU A 65 -5.78 0.32 -9.25
C GLU A 65 -5.83 0.55 -10.75
N ASN A 66 -5.88 -0.52 -11.54
CA ASN A 66 -6.00 -0.45 -13.00
C ASN A 66 -6.86 -1.58 -13.57
N LEU A 67 -7.06 -1.57 -14.89
CA LEU A 67 -7.85 -2.57 -15.63
C LEU A 67 -7.00 -3.46 -16.54
N HIS A 68 -5.72 -3.66 -16.22
CA HIS A 68 -4.89 -4.57 -16.98
C HIS A 68 -5.37 -6.01 -16.84
N PRO A 69 -5.33 -6.82 -17.92
CA PRO A 69 -5.84 -8.19 -17.90
C PRO A 69 -5.27 -9.08 -16.79
N GLU A 70 -4.00 -8.90 -16.44
CA GLU A 70 -3.34 -9.67 -15.39
C GLU A 70 -3.90 -9.34 -13.99
N ASP A 71 -4.15 -8.06 -13.70
CA ASP A 71 -4.76 -7.66 -12.42
C ASP A 71 -6.22 -8.10 -12.34
N LEU A 72 -6.96 -8.06 -13.46
CA LEU A 72 -8.32 -8.62 -13.54
C LEU A 72 -8.33 -10.13 -13.32
N LYS A 73 -7.38 -10.88 -13.91
CA LYS A 73 -7.22 -12.33 -13.69
C LYS A 73 -6.94 -12.63 -12.22
N ARG A 74 -6.01 -11.88 -11.59
CA ARG A 74 -5.69 -12.01 -10.16
C ARG A 74 -6.89 -11.68 -9.27
N ALA A 75 -7.59 -10.59 -9.54
CA ALA A 75 -8.80 -10.22 -8.82
C ALA A 75 -9.87 -11.30 -8.95
N GLY A 76 -10.08 -11.86 -10.14
CA GLY A 76 -11.00 -12.97 -10.36
C GLY A 76 -10.62 -14.22 -9.55
N ASN A 77 -9.35 -14.57 -9.46
CA ASN A 77 -8.88 -15.67 -8.61
C ASN A 77 -9.11 -15.38 -7.12
N LEU A 78 -8.78 -14.17 -6.65
CA LEU A 78 -9.01 -13.77 -5.26
C LEU A 78 -10.50 -13.80 -4.89
N LEU A 79 -11.38 -13.31 -5.76
CA LEU A 79 -12.83 -13.36 -5.58
C LEU A 79 -13.38 -14.79 -5.63
N LYS A 80 -12.64 -15.74 -6.23
CA LYS A 80 -13.01 -17.15 -6.24
C LYS A 80 -12.65 -17.87 -4.96
N SER A 81 -11.48 -17.56 -4.39
CA SER A 81 -10.90 -18.25 -3.24
C SER A 81 -11.20 -17.61 -1.89
N ASN A 82 -11.68 -16.36 -1.86
CA ASN A 82 -11.81 -15.56 -0.65
C ASN A 82 -13.17 -14.88 -0.54
N GLN A 83 -13.57 -14.61 0.71
CA GLN A 83 -14.69 -13.72 0.99
C GLN A 83 -14.21 -12.27 0.89
N VAL A 84 -14.80 -11.50 -0.04
CA VAL A 84 -14.45 -10.09 -0.26
C VAL A 84 -15.67 -9.23 0.06
N GLU A 85 -15.56 -8.33 1.04
CA GLU A 85 -16.69 -7.49 1.47
C GLU A 85 -16.94 -6.35 0.46
N GLN A 86 -15.88 -5.65 0.05
CA GLN A 86 -15.98 -4.51 -0.85
C GLN A 86 -14.91 -4.52 -1.95
N VAL A 87 -15.31 -4.18 -3.17
CA VAL A 87 -14.40 -3.98 -4.31
C VAL A 87 -14.51 -2.55 -4.81
N PHE A 88 -13.37 -1.89 -5.05
CA PHE A 88 -13.31 -0.65 -5.81
C PHE A 88 -12.51 -0.87 -7.09
N ILE A 89 -13.05 -0.39 -8.20
CA ILE A 89 -12.49 -0.58 -9.53
C ILE A 89 -12.78 0.67 -10.37
N PRO A 90 -11.83 1.16 -11.18
CA PRO A 90 -12.09 2.28 -12.08
C PRO A 90 -13.05 1.87 -13.19
N TYR A 91 -13.83 2.82 -13.69
CA TYR A 91 -14.74 2.59 -14.80
C TYR A 91 -13.97 2.31 -16.10
N GLY A 92 -14.33 1.21 -16.76
CA GLY A 92 -13.86 0.87 -18.10
C GLY A 92 -14.45 -0.44 -18.60
N ASP A 93 -14.41 -0.65 -19.91
CA ASP A 93 -15.05 -1.79 -20.58
C ASP A 93 -14.58 -3.16 -20.08
N ALA A 94 -13.36 -3.23 -19.53
CA ALA A 94 -12.81 -4.47 -18.98
C ALA A 94 -13.36 -4.79 -17.58
N ALA A 95 -13.67 -3.77 -16.76
CA ALA A 95 -14.30 -3.96 -15.45
C ALA A 95 -15.68 -4.63 -15.59
N ALA A 96 -16.47 -4.19 -16.57
CA ALA A 96 -17.80 -4.75 -16.86
C ALA A 96 -17.76 -6.22 -17.30
N LYS A 97 -16.59 -6.76 -17.67
CA LYS A 97 -16.40 -8.12 -18.19
C LYS A 97 -15.87 -9.10 -17.15
N LEU A 98 -15.70 -8.70 -15.88
CA LEU A 98 -15.22 -9.57 -14.81
C LEU A 98 -16.43 -10.17 -14.02
N PRO A 99 -16.94 -11.37 -14.39
CA PRO A 99 -18.15 -11.93 -13.76
C PRO A 99 -17.96 -12.24 -12.27
N GLU A 100 -16.73 -12.50 -11.84
CA GLU A 100 -16.38 -12.77 -10.45
C GLU A 100 -16.69 -11.61 -9.49
N LEU A 101 -16.85 -10.38 -9.99
CA LEU A 101 -17.28 -9.23 -9.18
C LEU A 101 -18.62 -9.48 -8.46
N SER A 102 -19.48 -10.33 -9.03
CA SER A 102 -20.75 -10.74 -8.40
C SER A 102 -20.58 -11.50 -7.07
N ARG A 103 -19.38 -11.99 -6.76
CA ARG A 103 -19.07 -12.68 -5.50
C ARG A 103 -18.72 -11.73 -4.36
N ALA A 104 -18.41 -10.46 -4.66
CA ALA A 104 -18.14 -9.46 -3.64
C ALA A 104 -19.44 -9.00 -2.97
N GLY A 105 -19.37 -8.68 -1.66
CA GLY A 105 -20.53 -8.15 -0.93
C GLY A 105 -21.04 -6.83 -1.51
N LYS A 106 -20.14 -5.96 -1.96
CA LYS A 106 -20.45 -4.72 -2.68
C LYS A 106 -19.34 -4.36 -3.66
N VAL A 107 -19.73 -3.87 -4.83
CA VAL A 107 -18.82 -3.38 -5.87
C VAL A 107 -19.09 -1.90 -6.12
N GLN A 108 -18.04 -1.08 -6.12
CA GLN A 108 -18.08 0.34 -6.45
C GLN A 108 -17.20 0.59 -7.67
N ILE A 109 -17.85 0.92 -8.79
CA ILE A 109 -17.17 1.30 -10.02
C ILE A 109 -17.04 2.83 -10.03
N LEU A 110 -15.81 3.33 -10.12
CA LEU A 110 -15.51 4.75 -9.97
C LEU A 110 -15.27 5.42 -11.34
N ASN A 111 -16.04 6.46 -11.65
CA ASN A 111 -15.82 7.29 -12.84
C ASN A 111 -14.63 8.23 -12.65
N ALA A 112 -14.03 8.68 -13.75
CA ALA A 112 -12.93 9.64 -13.69
C ALA A 112 -13.36 10.94 -12.97
N GLY A 113 -12.53 11.38 -12.03
CA GLY A 113 -12.80 12.53 -11.15
C GLY A 113 -13.53 12.16 -9.84
N GLU A 114 -14.12 10.97 -9.74
CA GLU A 114 -14.78 10.55 -8.50
C GLU A 114 -13.77 10.26 -7.39
N THR A 115 -14.12 10.74 -6.20
CA THR A 115 -13.38 10.51 -4.96
C THR A 115 -14.30 9.82 -3.96
N VAL A 116 -13.84 8.74 -3.36
CA VAL A 116 -14.52 8.09 -2.23
C VAL A 116 -13.64 8.18 -1.00
N VAL A 117 -14.22 8.62 0.10
CA VAL A 117 -13.56 8.71 1.41
C VAL A 117 -14.42 7.99 2.42
N PHE A 118 -13.82 7.07 3.17
CA PHE A 118 -14.50 6.33 4.20
C PHE A 118 -13.52 5.85 5.27
N GLN A 119 -14.08 5.38 6.38
CA GLN A 119 -13.32 4.80 7.47
C GLN A 119 -13.83 3.38 7.71
N GLU A 120 -12.91 2.41 7.74
CA GLU A 120 -13.18 1.01 8.04
C GLU A 120 -12.35 0.61 9.27
N LYS A 121 -12.99 0.19 10.37
CA LYS A 121 -12.30 -0.32 11.59
C LYS A 121 -11.12 0.56 12.07
N ASP A 122 -11.34 1.87 12.21
CA ASP A 122 -10.35 2.91 12.57
C ASP A 122 -9.23 3.15 11.53
N TRP A 123 -9.46 2.75 10.29
CA TRP A 123 -8.57 2.96 9.17
C TRP A 123 -9.24 3.87 8.14
N ASN A 124 -8.64 5.01 7.86
CA ASN A 124 -9.09 5.93 6.83
C ASN A 124 -8.64 5.42 5.46
N VAL A 125 -9.54 5.48 4.48
CA VAL A 125 -9.27 5.16 3.08
C VAL A 125 -9.82 6.29 2.21
N TRP A 126 -8.97 6.81 1.33
CA TRP A 126 -9.30 7.79 0.31
C TRP A 126 -8.92 7.18 -1.04
N VAL A 127 -9.87 7.10 -1.97
CA VAL A 127 -9.68 6.53 -3.30
C VAL A 127 -10.12 7.56 -4.32
N LYS A 128 -9.24 7.88 -5.27
CA LYS A 128 -9.52 8.80 -6.37
C LYS A 128 -9.36 8.07 -7.69
N CYS A 129 -10.38 8.10 -8.53
CA CYS A 129 -10.26 7.67 -9.91
C CYS A 129 -9.79 8.85 -10.77
N LEU A 130 -8.58 8.79 -11.32
CA LEU A 130 -8.02 9.89 -12.10
C LEU A 130 -8.49 9.85 -13.56
N ASP A 131 -8.55 8.64 -14.13
CA ASP A 131 -8.79 8.40 -15.55
C ASP A 131 -9.75 7.22 -15.74
N HIS A 132 -10.43 7.16 -16.89
CA HIS A 132 -11.32 6.07 -17.31
C HIS A 132 -10.82 5.39 -18.60
N GLY A 133 -11.42 4.25 -18.96
CA GLY A 133 -11.14 3.53 -20.21
C GLY A 133 -10.22 2.33 -20.02
N SER A 134 -9.47 1.92 -21.06
CA SER A 134 -8.68 0.68 -21.05
C SER A 134 -7.56 0.63 -20.00
N ARG A 135 -7.24 1.77 -19.38
CA ARG A 135 -6.20 1.91 -18.35
C ARG A 135 -6.69 2.66 -17.12
N GLY A 136 -8.00 2.74 -16.86
CA GLY A 136 -8.53 3.56 -15.76
C GLY A 136 -7.71 3.40 -14.48
N ASN A 137 -7.38 4.50 -13.80
CA ASN A 137 -6.35 4.51 -12.74
C ASN A 137 -6.92 5.02 -11.42
N LEU A 138 -6.68 4.27 -10.34
CA LEU A 138 -6.94 4.73 -8.98
C LEU A 138 -5.66 5.20 -8.30
N VAL A 139 -5.77 6.30 -7.56
CA VAL A 139 -4.81 6.69 -6.53
C VAL A 139 -5.46 6.45 -5.18
N VAL A 140 -4.70 5.86 -4.27
CA VAL A 140 -5.22 5.43 -2.97
C VAL A 140 -4.36 6.00 -1.87
N TYR A 141 -4.98 6.63 -0.89
CA TYR A 141 -4.38 6.87 0.41
C TYR A 141 -5.09 5.99 1.44
N HIS A 142 -4.33 5.36 2.32
CA HIS A 142 -4.91 4.76 3.52
C HIS A 142 -3.99 4.91 4.72
N GLY A 143 -4.57 4.96 5.91
CA GLY A 143 -3.82 5.06 7.15
C GLY A 143 -4.71 5.02 8.38
N PRO A 144 -4.09 4.96 9.57
CA PRO A 144 -4.83 5.00 10.83
C PRO A 144 -5.64 6.30 10.96
N SER A 145 -6.82 6.22 11.59
CA SER A 145 -7.60 7.41 11.96
C SER A 145 -6.92 8.24 13.06
N GLU A 146 -7.30 9.51 13.21
CA GLU A 146 -6.75 10.38 14.26
C GLU A 146 -6.94 9.82 15.67
N SER A 147 -8.09 9.21 15.95
CA SER A 147 -8.37 8.53 17.22
C SER A 147 -7.46 7.33 17.44
N ALA A 148 -7.03 6.66 16.36
CA ALA A 148 -6.10 5.55 16.43
C ALA A 148 -4.64 5.99 16.63
N LYS A 149 -4.29 7.27 16.42
CA LYS A 149 -2.91 7.78 16.44
C LYS A 149 -2.41 8.26 17.80
N LYS A 150 -3.26 8.94 18.58
CA LYS A 150 -2.84 9.65 19.79
C LYS A 150 -2.76 8.73 21.01
N GLY A 151 -1.79 9.00 21.89
CA GLY A 151 -1.69 8.34 23.20
C GLY A 151 -1.28 6.87 23.12
N LYS A 152 -0.66 6.46 22.00
CA LYS A 152 -0.17 5.10 21.80
C LYS A 152 1.35 5.06 21.76
N ASP A 153 1.92 3.97 22.26
CA ASP A 153 3.26 3.52 21.94
C ASP A 153 3.21 2.65 20.69
N CYS A 154 4.11 2.93 19.77
CA CYS A 154 4.21 2.20 18.51
C CYS A 154 5.62 1.64 18.29
N LEU A 155 5.68 0.50 17.62
CA LEU A 155 6.89 -0.01 17.00
C LEU A 155 6.58 -0.29 15.54
N MET A 156 7.48 0.13 14.65
CA MET A 156 7.44 -0.22 13.23
C MET A 156 8.82 -0.69 12.81
N ALA A 157 8.89 -1.83 12.15
CA ALA A 157 10.07 -2.33 11.47
C ALA A 157 9.81 -2.40 9.97
N ALA A 158 10.77 -1.97 9.17
CA ALA A 158 10.80 -2.22 7.73
C ALA A 158 11.83 -3.32 7.44
N LYS A 159 11.41 -4.36 6.72
CA LYS A 159 12.24 -5.52 6.38
C LYS A 159 12.07 -5.94 4.92
N PRO A 160 13.10 -6.48 4.26
CA PRO A 160 12.92 -7.24 3.03
C PRO A 160 11.95 -8.40 3.23
N ALA A 161 11.23 -8.76 2.18
CA ALA A 161 10.38 -9.95 2.13
C ALA A 161 10.74 -10.75 0.87
N GLU A 162 11.27 -11.95 1.04
CA GLU A 162 11.77 -12.78 -0.07
C GLU A 162 11.47 -14.26 0.21
N ALA A 163 11.76 -15.15 -0.73
CA ALA A 163 11.48 -16.58 -0.59
C ALA A 163 12.09 -17.20 0.69
N GLU A 164 13.30 -16.77 1.07
CA GLU A 164 14.00 -17.22 2.27
C GLU A 164 13.51 -16.54 3.56
N LEU A 165 12.83 -15.39 3.44
CA LEU A 165 12.21 -14.64 4.53
C LEU A 165 10.72 -14.41 4.25
N PRO A 166 9.91 -15.50 4.21
CA PRO A 166 8.52 -15.38 3.81
C PRO A 166 7.72 -14.55 4.81
N CYS A 167 6.82 -13.73 4.29
CA CYS A 167 5.89 -12.95 5.10
C CYS A 167 4.46 -13.27 4.68
N LEU A 168 3.55 -13.42 5.65
CA LEU A 168 2.13 -13.62 5.35
C LEU A 168 1.45 -12.26 5.08
N ALA A 169 0.49 -12.22 4.18
CA ALA A 169 -0.26 -10.99 3.88
C ALA A 169 -1.10 -10.51 5.09
N CYS A 170 -1.76 -11.44 5.79
CA CYS A 170 -2.58 -11.13 6.96
C CYS A 170 -1.83 -11.34 8.29
N VAL A 171 -2.21 -10.56 9.31
CA VAL A 171 -1.76 -10.77 10.69
C VAL A 171 -2.58 -11.89 11.33
N LYS A 172 -1.92 -12.97 11.78
CA LYS A 172 -2.56 -14.05 12.56
C LYS A 172 -2.15 -13.91 14.03
N GLN A 173 -3.11 -13.64 14.92
CA GLN A 173 -2.81 -13.46 16.36
C GLN A 173 -2.24 -14.72 17.00
N GLU A 174 -2.73 -15.90 16.60
CA GLU A 174 -2.31 -17.18 17.17
C GLU A 174 -0.87 -17.57 16.75
N ASP A 175 -0.32 -16.94 15.72
CA ASP A 175 1.04 -17.13 15.24
C ASP A 175 1.92 -15.89 15.53
N HIS A 176 2.24 -15.72 16.82
CA HIS A 176 3.16 -14.69 17.28
C HIS A 176 4.60 -14.84 16.76
N ALA A 177 4.94 -15.98 16.13
CA ALA A 177 6.27 -16.21 15.58
C ALA A 177 6.62 -15.13 14.56
N CYS A 178 5.66 -14.65 13.78
CA CYS A 178 5.97 -13.64 12.76
C CYS A 178 6.31 -12.25 13.35
N GLY A 179 5.67 -11.82 14.43
CA GLY A 179 5.98 -10.52 15.07
C GLY A 179 7.30 -10.53 15.84
N MET A 180 7.54 -11.59 16.62
CA MET A 180 8.72 -11.73 17.47
C MET A 180 9.96 -12.21 16.71
N ARG A 181 9.85 -13.22 15.84
CA ARG A 181 10.99 -13.73 15.04
C ARG A 181 11.55 -12.65 14.12
N CYS A 182 10.67 -11.83 13.54
CA CYS A 182 11.09 -10.72 12.68
C CYS A 182 11.79 -9.59 13.43
N CYS A 183 11.49 -9.38 14.72
CA CYS A 183 12.16 -8.37 15.54
C CYS A 183 13.45 -8.88 16.20
N LEU A 184 13.72 -10.19 16.20
CA LEU A 184 14.81 -10.80 16.96
C LEU A 184 15.99 -11.29 16.12
N TYR A 185 15.76 -11.78 14.89
CA TYR A 185 16.77 -12.55 14.15
C TYR A 185 17.16 -11.99 12.78
N ASN A 186 16.59 -10.85 12.36
CA ASN A 186 16.87 -10.24 11.06
C ASN A 186 17.45 -8.85 11.23
N ASP A 187 18.26 -8.40 10.28
CA ASP A 187 18.61 -6.98 10.14
C ASP A 187 17.42 -6.23 9.54
N PHE A 188 16.86 -5.29 10.29
CA PHE A 188 15.71 -4.47 9.86
C PHE A 188 15.89 -3.01 10.25
N ILE A 189 15.24 -2.13 9.50
CA ILE A 189 15.19 -0.71 9.85
C ILE A 189 14.15 -0.56 10.97
N LEU A 190 14.64 -0.42 12.21
CA LEU A 190 13.78 -0.13 13.35
C LEU A 190 13.45 1.35 13.39
N CYS A 191 12.19 1.69 13.16
CA CYS A 191 11.72 3.07 13.15
C CYS A 191 11.48 3.54 14.60
N LYS A 192 12.55 3.78 15.37
CA LYS A 192 12.46 4.31 16.76
C LYS A 192 11.86 5.72 16.82
N GLY A 193 11.94 6.47 15.72
CA GLY A 193 11.39 7.82 15.58
C GLY A 193 9.92 7.86 15.17
N HIS A 194 9.21 6.75 15.00
CA HIS A 194 7.81 6.72 14.54
C HIS A 194 6.83 7.41 15.50
N ASN A 195 7.21 7.63 16.76
CA ASN A 195 6.52 8.51 17.69
C ASN A 195 7.04 9.94 17.50
N GLY A 196 6.20 10.88 17.07
CA GLY A 196 6.55 12.29 17.17
C GLY A 196 6.95 12.62 18.61
N LYS A 197 8.19 13.08 18.81
CA LYS A 197 8.75 13.40 20.15
C LYS A 197 7.87 14.38 20.94
N TYR A 198 7.01 15.14 20.26
CA TYR A 198 6.28 16.28 20.80
C TYR A 198 4.74 16.11 20.85
N ASP A 199 4.15 15.19 20.08
CA ASP A 199 2.70 15.00 20.01
C ASP A 199 2.23 13.56 20.28
N GLY A 200 3.17 12.61 20.38
CA GLY A 200 2.86 11.20 20.67
C GLY A 200 1.94 10.56 19.62
N SER A 201 1.93 11.09 18.39
CA SER A 201 1.25 10.51 17.24
C SER A 201 2.23 9.66 16.42
N TYR A 202 1.70 8.70 15.67
CA TYR A 202 2.49 7.90 14.74
C TYR A 202 2.02 8.08 13.29
N VAL A 203 2.98 7.95 12.38
CA VAL A 203 2.84 8.24 10.95
C VAL A 203 2.94 6.93 10.16
N LEU A 204 1.80 6.35 9.78
CA LEU A 204 1.70 5.06 9.08
C LEU A 204 0.89 5.14 7.77
N GLY A 205 0.55 6.36 7.33
CA GLY A 205 -0.17 6.57 6.07
C GLY A 205 0.61 6.03 4.88
N THR A 206 -0.10 5.41 3.96
CA THR A 206 0.43 4.86 2.72
C THR A 206 -0.29 5.51 1.55
N LEU A 207 0.47 6.00 0.58
CA LEU A 207 -0.03 6.54 -0.67
C LEU A 207 0.38 5.61 -1.82
N LEU A 208 -0.59 5.09 -2.56
CA LEU A 208 -0.40 4.26 -3.75
C LEU A 208 -0.77 5.12 -4.96
N LEU A 209 0.24 5.48 -5.78
CA LEU A 209 0.07 6.33 -6.96
C LEU A 209 -0.20 5.55 -8.25
N GLY A 210 -0.14 4.22 -8.18
CA GLY A 210 -0.42 3.32 -9.30
C GLY A 210 0.33 3.67 -10.57
N ASN A 211 -0.36 3.58 -11.70
CA ASN A 211 0.17 3.88 -13.05
C ASN A 211 -0.20 5.26 -13.57
N ALA A 212 -0.70 6.14 -12.71
CA ALA A 212 -1.23 7.42 -13.14
C ALA A 212 -0.17 8.33 -13.77
N ASP A 213 -0.56 9.08 -14.80
CA ASP A 213 0.22 10.20 -15.30
C ASP A 213 -0.02 11.44 -14.44
N LEU A 214 0.77 11.56 -13.38
CA LEU A 214 0.56 12.55 -12.34
C LEU A 214 0.68 13.98 -12.87
N ARG A 215 1.54 14.24 -13.87
CA ARG A 215 1.76 15.58 -14.45
C ARG A 215 0.47 16.27 -14.88
N THR A 216 -0.48 15.51 -15.41
CA THR A 216 -1.74 16.06 -15.90
C THR A 216 -2.73 16.40 -14.77
N LYS A 217 -2.50 15.86 -13.57
CA LYS A 217 -3.40 15.93 -12.40
C LYS A 217 -2.73 16.51 -11.15
N GLU A 218 -1.48 16.98 -11.21
CA GLU A 218 -0.71 17.36 -10.01
C GLU A 218 -1.38 18.44 -9.18
N LYS A 219 -1.96 19.46 -9.82
CA LYS A 219 -2.62 20.55 -9.10
C LYS A 219 -3.80 20.04 -8.27
N GLU A 220 -4.62 19.17 -8.86
CA GLU A 220 -5.76 18.54 -8.19
C GLU A 220 -5.28 17.65 -7.05
N LEU A 221 -4.33 16.75 -7.32
CA LEU A 221 -3.75 15.84 -6.32
C LEU A 221 -3.08 16.60 -5.17
N LYS A 222 -2.36 17.69 -5.45
CA LYS A 222 -1.75 18.53 -4.42
C LYS A 222 -2.79 19.12 -3.48
N GLU A 223 -3.90 19.62 -4.01
CA GLU A 223 -4.99 20.15 -3.18
C GLU A 223 -5.68 19.05 -2.36
N GLU A 224 -6.03 17.93 -2.99
CA GLU A 224 -6.77 16.84 -2.32
C GLU A 224 -5.91 16.07 -1.30
N LEU A 225 -4.59 15.95 -1.51
CA LEU A 225 -3.69 15.22 -0.61
C LEU A 225 -3.20 16.05 0.58
N LYS A 226 -3.36 17.38 0.57
CA LYS A 226 -2.95 18.28 1.67
C LYS A 226 -3.32 17.77 3.07
N PRO A 227 -4.53 17.25 3.33
CA PRO A 227 -4.92 16.75 4.65
C PRO A 227 -4.11 15.55 5.13
N TYR A 228 -3.52 14.77 4.21
CA TYR A 228 -2.86 13.50 4.51
C TYR A 228 -1.33 13.60 4.53
N LEU A 229 -0.73 14.68 3.99
CA LEU A 229 0.73 14.78 3.79
C LEU A 229 1.57 14.56 5.05
N SER A 230 1.09 15.01 6.22
CA SER A 230 1.79 14.81 7.49
C SER A 230 1.81 13.35 7.94
N ASP A 231 0.89 12.54 7.42
CA ASP A 231 0.71 11.14 7.80
C ASP A 231 1.36 10.16 6.83
N ILE A 232 1.76 10.61 5.64
CA ILE A 232 2.33 9.74 4.62
C ILE A 232 3.73 9.30 5.04
N ARG A 233 3.85 7.99 5.26
CA ARG A 233 5.07 7.26 5.60
C ARG A 233 5.63 6.48 4.43
N VAL A 234 4.73 5.88 3.64
CA VAL A 234 5.06 5.01 2.51
C VAL A 234 4.41 5.55 1.26
N ILE A 235 5.17 5.61 0.17
CA ILE A 235 4.70 6.06 -1.14
C ILE A 235 5.06 4.97 -2.14
N SER A 236 4.06 4.33 -2.74
CA SER A 236 4.27 3.35 -3.80
C SER A 236 4.05 3.99 -5.16
N MET A 237 5.04 3.86 -6.04
CA MET A 237 5.02 4.41 -7.39
C MET A 237 5.30 3.27 -8.38
N ASN A 238 4.26 2.85 -9.12
CA ASN A 238 4.42 1.92 -10.23
C ASN A 238 4.80 2.70 -11.50
N GLU A 239 4.04 2.67 -12.61
CA GLU A 239 4.35 3.50 -13.78
C GLU A 239 4.38 5.00 -13.47
N SER A 240 3.68 5.45 -12.42
CA SER A 240 3.76 6.84 -11.94
C SER A 240 5.18 7.27 -11.52
N GLY A 241 6.07 6.32 -11.22
CA GLY A 241 7.48 6.53 -10.91
C GLY A 241 8.40 6.58 -12.13
N CYS A 242 7.87 6.47 -13.35
CA CYS A 242 8.65 6.57 -14.57
C CYS A 242 8.93 8.01 -14.99
N ASP A 243 10.00 8.17 -15.77
CA ASP A 243 10.43 9.40 -16.41
C ASP A 243 9.26 10.11 -17.09
N GLY A 244 9.03 11.35 -16.67
CA GLY A 244 7.99 12.19 -17.27
C GLY A 244 6.58 11.98 -16.72
N LYS A 245 6.35 11.04 -15.78
CA LYS A 245 5.03 10.83 -15.16
C LYS A 245 4.78 11.68 -13.92
N ALA A 246 5.84 12.04 -13.20
CA ALA A 246 5.79 13.01 -12.10
C ALA A 246 6.71 14.21 -12.41
N SER A 247 6.36 15.39 -11.90
CA SER A 247 7.28 16.53 -11.83
C SER A 247 8.16 16.45 -10.58
N GLU A 248 9.33 17.09 -10.64
CA GLU A 248 10.19 17.26 -9.45
C GLU A 248 9.45 18.02 -8.34
N GLU A 249 8.64 19.03 -8.71
CA GLU A 249 7.82 19.80 -7.76
C GLU A 249 6.78 18.94 -7.03
N PHE A 250 6.21 17.94 -7.70
CA PHE A 250 5.27 17.00 -7.07
C PHE A 250 5.98 16.06 -6.09
N LEU A 251 7.17 15.56 -6.44
CA LEU A 251 7.98 14.73 -5.53
C LEU A 251 8.40 15.51 -4.28
N GLU A 252 8.87 16.75 -4.46
CA GLU A 252 9.22 17.64 -3.36
C GLU A 252 8.01 17.95 -2.46
N PHE A 253 6.82 18.11 -3.07
CA PHE A 253 5.58 18.30 -2.34
C PHE A 253 5.27 17.11 -1.43
N LEU A 254 5.39 15.87 -1.93
CA LEU A 254 5.20 14.64 -1.14
C LEU A 254 6.20 14.53 0.03
N GLY A 255 7.44 14.99 -0.19
CA GLY A 255 8.50 15.02 0.82
C GLY A 255 8.46 16.22 1.76
N SER A 256 7.64 17.24 1.50
CA SER A 256 7.77 18.56 2.16
C SER A 256 7.40 18.57 3.65
N ARG A 257 6.36 17.82 4.04
CA ARG A 257 5.75 17.88 5.38
C ARG A 257 6.38 16.94 6.40
N ASN A 258 7.07 15.90 5.94
CA ASN A 258 7.52 14.80 6.80
C ASN A 258 9.04 14.63 6.81
N LYS A 259 9.77 15.70 7.15
CA LYS A 259 11.26 15.73 7.09
C LYS A 259 11.94 15.13 8.32
N THR A 260 11.21 14.96 9.42
CA THR A 260 11.76 14.46 10.69
C THR A 260 11.78 12.94 10.80
N PHE A 261 11.12 12.24 9.89
CA PHE A 261 11.01 10.79 9.90
C PHE A 261 11.37 10.19 8.54
N ASP A 262 11.72 8.90 8.53
CA ASP A 262 12.10 8.21 7.30
C ASP A 262 10.88 7.95 6.41
N GLN A 263 10.88 8.41 5.17
CA GLN A 263 9.77 8.19 4.24
C GLN A 263 10.22 7.16 3.21
N PHE A 264 9.43 6.11 3.05
CA PHE A 264 9.76 4.97 2.21
C PHE A 264 9.10 5.13 0.85
N TYR A 265 9.90 5.00 -0.21
CA TYR A 265 9.41 5.05 -1.59
C TYR A 265 9.55 3.65 -2.20
N ILE A 266 8.44 3.03 -2.55
CA ILE A 266 8.41 1.68 -3.11
C ILE A 266 8.29 1.80 -4.62
N LEU A 267 9.29 1.28 -5.35
CA LEU A 267 9.28 1.27 -6.81
C LEU A 267 9.60 -0.15 -7.33
N PRO A 268 8.98 -0.60 -8.42
CA PRO A 268 9.40 -1.82 -9.09
C PRO A 268 10.80 -1.65 -9.69
N GLY A 269 11.71 -2.57 -9.35
CA GLY A 269 13.11 -2.55 -9.80
C GLY A 269 13.29 -2.88 -11.28
N GLU A 270 12.39 -3.68 -11.87
CA GLU A 270 12.43 -4.03 -13.31
C GLU A 270 11.74 -2.98 -14.21
N LEU A 271 11.15 -1.94 -13.62
CA LEU A 271 10.43 -0.93 -14.38
C LEU A 271 11.42 0.08 -14.97
N GLU A 272 11.57 0.04 -16.29
CA GLU A 272 12.42 0.97 -17.04
C GLU A 272 11.99 2.44 -16.84
N GLY A 273 12.98 3.33 -16.69
CA GLY A 273 12.75 4.77 -16.61
C GLY A 273 12.47 5.30 -15.21
N ASN A 274 12.72 4.53 -14.14
CA ASN A 274 12.58 5.03 -12.77
C ASN A 274 13.82 5.81 -12.26
N GLU A 275 14.90 5.93 -13.05
CA GLU A 275 16.19 6.41 -12.56
C GLU A 275 16.17 7.88 -12.15
N LYS A 276 15.44 8.74 -12.86
CA LYS A 276 15.36 10.16 -12.48
C LYS A 276 14.58 10.36 -11.19
N VAL A 277 13.48 9.62 -11.02
CA VAL A 277 12.67 9.67 -9.80
C VAL A 277 13.48 9.19 -8.60
N LEU A 278 14.21 8.08 -8.73
CA LEU A 278 15.13 7.59 -7.69
C LEU A 278 16.18 8.64 -7.30
N LYS A 279 16.81 9.28 -8.29
CA LYS A 279 17.78 10.35 -8.04
C LYS A 279 17.14 11.54 -7.32
N GLN A 280 15.91 11.91 -7.67
CA GLN A 280 15.20 13.02 -7.03
C GLN A 280 14.86 12.68 -5.57
N ILE A 281 14.33 11.49 -5.30
CA ILE A 281 14.05 11.00 -3.94
C ILE A 281 15.32 11.07 -3.08
N LEU A 282 16.45 10.58 -3.60
CA LEU A 282 17.72 10.56 -2.86
C LEU A 282 18.30 11.96 -2.62
N LYS A 283 18.05 12.94 -3.52
CA LYS A 283 18.49 14.33 -3.34
C LYS A 283 17.76 15.05 -2.21
N GLU A 284 16.53 14.67 -1.91
CA GLU A 284 15.74 15.31 -0.85
C GLU A 284 16.28 15.05 0.56
N GLY A 285 17.10 14.03 0.74
CA GLY A 285 17.89 13.82 1.95
C GLY A 285 17.95 12.36 2.44
N PRO A 286 18.73 12.09 3.49
CA PRO A 286 19.03 10.72 3.95
C PRO A 286 17.83 9.99 4.58
N ARG A 287 16.73 10.70 4.84
CA ARG A 287 15.48 10.14 5.38
C ARG A 287 14.48 9.79 4.27
N ARG A 288 14.91 9.76 3.01
CA ARG A 288 14.10 9.39 1.85
C ARG A 288 14.65 8.08 1.32
N LEU A 289 13.97 6.99 1.67
CA LEU A 289 14.50 5.64 1.53
C LEU A 289 13.78 4.93 0.37
N PRO A 290 14.36 4.88 -0.83
CA PRO A 290 13.83 4.06 -1.90
C PRO A 290 14.03 2.57 -1.60
N PHE A 291 13.01 1.78 -1.89
CA PHE A 291 13.03 0.33 -1.88
C PHE A 291 12.62 -0.16 -3.27
N LEU A 292 13.56 -0.83 -3.93
CA LEU A 292 13.29 -1.50 -5.19
C LEU A 292 12.79 -2.90 -4.91
N THR A 293 11.61 -3.20 -5.42
CA THR A 293 10.99 -4.51 -5.31
C THR A 293 11.19 -5.28 -6.61
N GLY A 294 11.28 -6.60 -6.59
CA GLY A 294 11.50 -7.46 -7.76
C GLY A 294 10.65 -8.73 -7.70
N PRO A 295 10.73 -9.62 -8.71
CA PRO A 295 9.95 -10.85 -8.77
C PRO A 295 10.04 -11.71 -7.50
N GLU A 296 11.21 -11.69 -6.84
CA GLU A 296 11.50 -12.49 -5.64
C GLU A 296 11.67 -11.62 -4.38
N ALA A 297 11.55 -10.28 -4.50
CA ALA A 297 11.90 -9.34 -3.45
C ALA A 297 10.81 -8.29 -3.24
N GLY A 298 10.26 -8.26 -2.03
CA GLY A 298 9.31 -7.27 -1.55
C GLY A 298 9.81 -6.55 -0.30
N VAL A 299 8.94 -5.75 0.29
CA VAL A 299 9.20 -5.12 1.58
C VAL A 299 7.96 -5.26 2.47
N CYS A 300 8.21 -5.57 3.74
CA CYS A 300 7.19 -5.63 4.75
C CYS A 300 7.44 -4.55 5.79
N PHE A 301 6.41 -3.77 6.10
CA PHE A 301 6.35 -2.90 7.25
C PHE A 301 5.41 -3.50 8.27
N SER A 302 5.92 -3.88 9.44
CA SER A 302 5.09 -4.52 10.47
C SER A 302 5.40 -3.97 11.84
N GLY A 303 4.41 -4.07 12.71
CA GLY A 303 4.51 -3.42 14.00
C GLY A 303 3.30 -3.64 14.89
N PHE A 304 3.29 -2.88 15.99
CA PHE A 304 2.17 -2.82 16.90
C PHE A 304 1.95 -1.41 17.42
N LEU A 305 0.73 -1.19 17.91
CA LEU A 305 0.26 0.02 18.54
C LEU A 305 -0.38 -0.36 19.88
N LYS A 306 0.07 0.24 20.98
CA LYS A 306 -0.40 -0.05 22.34
C LYS A 306 -0.78 1.24 23.05
N ASN A 307 -1.89 1.29 23.78
CA ASN A 307 -2.24 2.47 24.56
C ASN A 307 -1.23 2.71 25.70
N ARG A 308 -0.78 3.96 25.88
CA ARG A 308 0.16 4.35 26.95
C ARG A 308 -0.44 4.25 28.36
N SER A 309 -1.76 4.39 28.47
CA SER A 309 -2.50 4.34 29.74
C SER A 309 -2.64 2.93 30.33
N GLU A 310 -2.07 1.90 29.68
CA GLU A 310 -2.06 0.50 30.14
C GLU A 310 -0.61 0.01 30.45
N ILE A 311 0.22 0.91 30.98
CA ILE A 311 1.56 0.61 31.50
C ILE A 311 1.53 0.76 33.02
#